data_AF-A0A951E1P5-F1
#
_entry.id   AF-A0A951E1P5-F1
#
_cell.length_a   1.000
_cell.length_b   1.000
_cell.length_c   1.000
_cell.angle_alpha   90.00
_cell.angle_beta   90.00
_cell.angle_gamma   90.00
#
_symmetry.space_group_name_H-M   'P 1'
#
loop_
_entity.id
_entity.type
_entity.pdbx_description
1 polymer ?
#
loop_
_entity_poly.entity_id
_entity_poly.type
_entity_poly.pdbx_seq_one_letter_code
_entity_poly.pdbx_strand_id
1 'polypeptide(L)'
;SRFFSHDGFDWIEMEEAIQRAERKHRPIQGVSTISNQCARSLFLWQGRSWVRKGLEAYYTFLMEHLLTKQRILELYVNVVELGDGIYGIEEAAERYYQIPAKQLTRSECAMLAAMLPFPRGWDPHNPSPRLRGRYILVLRRMNAGGPIERKLRE
;
A
#
# COMPACT_ATOMS: atom_id res chain seq x y z
N SER A 1 3.92 8.31 4.91
CA SER A 1 2.76 9.21 4.67
C SER A 1 3.02 10.23 3.56
N ARG A 2 4.03 10.00 2.70
CA ARG A 2 4.56 11.01 1.76
C ARG A 2 4.33 10.66 0.28
N PHE A 3 3.39 9.76 0.00
CA PHE A 3 3.09 9.29 -1.36
C PHE A 3 2.85 10.43 -2.37
N PHE A 4 2.15 11.48 -1.96
CA PHE A 4 1.83 12.64 -2.80
C PHE A 4 2.96 13.67 -2.90
N SER A 5 4.09 13.48 -2.20
CA SER A 5 5.19 14.44 -2.14
C SER A 5 6.53 13.92 -2.64
N HIS A 6 6.55 12.72 -3.24
CA HIS A 6 7.73 12.14 -3.88
C HIS A 6 7.39 11.73 -5.32
N ASP A 7 8.37 11.47 -6.18
CA ASP A 7 8.17 11.04 -7.57
C ASP A 7 8.60 9.58 -7.74
N GLY A 8 7.82 8.66 -7.16
CA GLY A 8 8.10 7.22 -7.21
C GLY A 8 9.06 6.68 -6.15
N PHE A 9 10.01 7.48 -5.69
CA PHE A 9 11.01 7.08 -4.69
C PHE A 9 11.02 8.05 -3.52
N ASP A 10 10.82 7.53 -2.30
CA ASP A 10 10.92 8.33 -1.09
C ASP A 10 12.35 8.24 -0.51
N TRP A 11 13.20 9.19 -0.91
CA TRP A 11 14.59 9.25 -0.49
C TRP A 11 14.76 9.53 1.01
N ILE A 12 13.86 10.31 1.61
CA ILE A 12 13.95 10.60 3.06
C ILE A 12 13.53 9.35 3.84
N GLU A 13 12.46 8.65 3.43
CA GLU A 13 12.07 7.39 4.06
C GLU A 13 13.16 6.33 3.89
N MET A 14 13.90 6.35 2.77
CA MET A 14 15.07 5.50 2.55
C MET A 14 16.20 5.81 3.52
N GLU A 15 16.56 7.08 3.68
CA GLU A 15 17.62 7.48 4.61
C GLU A 15 17.24 7.17 6.07
N GLU A 16 16.00 7.46 6.46
CA GLU A 16 15.46 7.06 7.77
C GLU A 16 15.45 5.54 7.96
N ALA A 17 15.19 4.77 6.90
CA ALA A 17 15.23 3.31 6.96
C ALA A 17 16.66 2.78 7.10
N ILE A 18 17.64 3.38 6.42
CA ILE A 18 19.08 3.06 6.56
C ILE A 18 19.53 3.31 7.99
N GLN A 19 19.29 4.51 8.53
CA GLN A 19 19.69 4.83 9.89
C GLN A 19 19.03 3.92 10.94
N ARG A 20 17.75 3.53 10.73
CA ARG A 20 17.06 2.57 11.60
C ARG A 20 17.65 1.17 11.50
N ALA A 21 18.05 0.74 10.30
CA ALA A 21 18.66 -0.54 10.03
C ALA A 21 20.04 -0.65 10.70
N GLU A 22 20.87 0.38 10.55
CA GLU A 22 22.20 0.47 11.19
C GLU A 22 22.10 0.44 12.71
N ARG A 23 21.27 1.30 13.31
CA ARG A 23 21.08 1.35 14.78
C ARG A 23 20.59 0.03 15.37
N LYS A 24 19.85 -0.78 14.60
CA LYS A 24 19.26 -2.04 15.07
C LYS A 24 20.03 -3.27 14.57
N HIS A 25 21.11 -3.10 13.83
CA HIS A 25 21.84 -4.17 13.13
C HIS A 25 20.90 -5.11 12.37
N ARG A 26 19.95 -4.56 11.61
CA ARG A 26 18.95 -5.31 10.84
C ARG A 26 18.95 -4.87 9.37
N PRO A 27 18.51 -5.71 8.43
CA PRO A 27 18.34 -5.31 7.04
C PRO A 27 17.37 -4.14 6.89
N ILE A 28 17.59 -3.31 5.86
CA ILE A 28 16.69 -2.22 5.48
C ILE A 28 15.34 -2.80 5.05
N GLN A 29 14.25 -2.26 5.59
CA GLN A 29 12.89 -2.70 5.30
C GLN A 29 11.96 -1.50 5.11
N GLY A 30 10.88 -1.69 4.33
CA GLY A 30 9.79 -0.72 4.24
C GLY A 30 10.01 0.47 3.31
N VAL A 31 11.02 0.43 2.44
CA VAL A 31 11.37 1.57 1.55
C VAL A 31 10.56 1.61 0.24
N SER A 32 9.81 0.54 -0.08
CA SER A 32 9.03 0.51 -1.32
C SER A 32 7.82 1.43 -1.22
N THR A 33 7.70 2.35 -2.18
CA THR A 33 6.56 3.27 -2.27
C THR A 33 5.32 2.56 -2.82
N ILE A 34 4.16 3.24 -2.81
CA ILE A 34 2.95 2.71 -3.48
C ILE A 34 3.19 2.55 -4.98
N SER A 35 3.92 3.46 -5.62
CA SER A 35 4.24 3.36 -7.05
C SER A 35 5.12 2.16 -7.36
N ASN A 36 6.12 1.88 -6.52
CA ASN A 36 6.92 0.66 -6.66
C ASN A 36 6.06 -0.61 -6.52
N GLN A 37 5.12 -0.60 -5.57
CA GLN A 37 4.23 -1.73 -5.37
C GLN A 37 3.24 -1.89 -6.52
N CYS A 38 2.71 -0.79 -7.06
CA CYS A 38 1.82 -0.80 -8.22
C CYS A 38 2.54 -1.33 -9.46
N ALA A 39 3.72 -0.79 -9.77
CA ALA A 39 4.54 -1.26 -10.89
C ALA A 39 4.87 -2.76 -10.78
N ARG A 40 5.17 -3.22 -9.56
CA ARG A 40 5.40 -4.64 -9.27
C ARG A 40 4.16 -5.49 -9.54
N SER A 41 2.99 -5.07 -9.07
CA SER A 41 1.74 -5.83 -9.26
C SER A 41 1.26 -5.84 -10.70
N LEU A 42 1.48 -4.77 -11.46
CA LEU A 42 1.03 -4.65 -12.85
C LEU A 42 1.94 -5.36 -13.86
N PHE A 43 3.27 -5.19 -13.71
CA PHE A 43 4.20 -5.52 -14.80
C PHE A 43 5.14 -6.68 -14.50
N LEU A 44 5.23 -7.13 -13.24
CA LEU A 44 6.26 -8.07 -12.83
C LEU A 44 5.66 -9.35 -12.25
N TRP A 45 6.34 -10.46 -12.49
CA TRP A 45 6.04 -11.77 -11.91
C TRP A 45 6.51 -11.85 -10.45
N GLN A 46 6.10 -12.87 -9.70
CA GLN A 46 6.56 -13.13 -8.31
C GLN A 46 8.01 -13.68 -8.25
N GLY A 47 8.79 -13.34 -7.23
CA GLY A 47 10.19 -13.76 -7.06
C GLY A 47 11.20 -12.64 -6.73
N ARG A 48 12.37 -12.98 -6.20
CA ARG A 48 13.40 -11.99 -5.80
C ARG A 48 14.58 -12.04 -6.78
N SER A 49 14.81 -10.95 -7.52
CA SER A 49 15.95 -10.81 -8.43
C SER A 49 16.33 -9.34 -8.58
N TRP A 50 17.63 -9.07 -8.69
CA TRP A 50 18.16 -7.73 -8.94
C TRP A 50 17.69 -7.17 -10.30
N VAL A 51 17.58 -8.02 -11.32
CA VAL A 51 17.03 -7.64 -12.64
C VAL A 51 15.59 -7.19 -12.49
N ARG A 52 14.77 -7.98 -11.77
CA ARG A 52 13.38 -7.62 -11.48
C ARG A 52 13.30 -6.30 -10.71
N LYS A 53 14.20 -6.07 -9.76
CA LYS A 53 14.24 -4.81 -9.01
C LYS A 53 14.60 -3.61 -9.90
N GLY A 54 15.48 -3.80 -10.89
CA GLY A 54 15.78 -2.80 -11.92
C GLY A 54 14.56 -2.48 -12.79
N LEU A 55 13.84 -3.50 -13.25
CA LEU A 55 12.59 -3.32 -14.00
C LEU A 55 11.50 -2.62 -13.16
N GLU A 56 11.39 -2.95 -11.86
CA GLU A 56 10.49 -2.25 -10.93
C GLU A 56 10.81 -0.75 -10.88
N ALA A 57 12.09 -0.39 -10.80
CA ALA A 57 12.50 1.01 -10.79
C ALA A 57 12.18 1.71 -12.12
N TYR A 58 12.45 1.05 -13.25
CA TYR A 58 12.14 1.56 -14.59
C TYR A 58 10.64 1.82 -14.78
N TYR A 59 9.78 0.85 -14.48
CA TYR A 59 8.33 1.02 -14.59
C TYR A 59 7.78 2.04 -13.59
N THR A 60 8.33 2.10 -12.37
CA THR A 60 7.95 3.14 -11.40
C THR A 60 8.19 4.53 -11.99
N PHE A 61 9.38 4.75 -12.58
CA PHE A 61 9.74 6.02 -13.20
C PHE A 61 8.76 6.38 -14.34
N LEU A 62 8.48 5.43 -15.23
CA LEU A 62 7.51 5.65 -16.32
C LEU A 62 6.12 5.99 -15.80
N MET A 63 5.62 5.25 -14.80
CA MET A 63 4.30 5.50 -14.23
C MET A 63 4.20 6.90 -13.62
N GLU A 64 5.21 7.32 -12.87
CA GLU A 64 5.23 8.65 -12.23
C GLU A 64 5.34 9.80 -13.24
N HIS A 65 5.97 9.55 -14.39
CA HIS A 65 6.07 10.56 -15.45
C HIS A 65 4.80 10.65 -16.30
N LEU A 66 4.09 9.53 -16.49
CA LEU A 66 2.95 9.44 -17.40
C LEU A 66 1.59 9.57 -16.71
N LEU A 67 1.51 9.27 -15.41
CA LEU A 67 0.25 9.20 -14.66
C LEU A 67 0.26 10.15 -13.46
N THR A 68 -0.90 10.70 -13.14
CA THR A 68 -1.07 11.47 -11.90
C THR A 68 -1.03 10.55 -10.68
N LYS A 69 -0.67 11.10 -9.52
CA LYS A 69 -0.70 10.37 -8.23
C LYS A 69 -2.04 9.71 -7.92
N GLN A 70 -3.14 10.39 -8.27
CA GLN A 70 -4.49 9.86 -8.08
C GLN A 70 -4.69 8.62 -8.95
N ARG A 71 -4.26 8.67 -10.21
CA ARG A 71 -4.38 7.53 -11.13
C ARG A 71 -3.51 6.35 -10.71
N ILE A 72 -2.28 6.59 -10.23
CA ILE A 72 -1.42 5.53 -9.69
C ILE A 72 -2.08 4.86 -8.48
N LEU A 73 -2.65 5.65 -7.57
CA LEU A 73 -3.35 5.11 -6.40
C LEU A 73 -4.59 4.30 -6.79
N GLU A 74 -5.37 4.80 -7.75
CA GLU A 74 -6.55 4.10 -8.30
C GLU A 74 -6.15 2.75 -8.92
N LEU A 75 -5.11 2.72 -9.76
CA LEU A 75 -4.60 1.47 -10.31
C LEU A 75 -4.15 0.53 -9.20
N TYR A 76 -3.37 1.04 -8.23
CA TYR A 76 -2.86 0.26 -7.12
C TYR A 76 -3.97 -0.44 -6.33
N VAL A 77 -5.02 0.29 -5.93
CA VAL A 77 -6.11 -0.29 -5.14
C VAL A 77 -6.95 -1.30 -5.93
N ASN A 78 -6.91 -1.25 -7.27
CA ASN A 78 -7.64 -2.18 -8.13
C ASN A 78 -6.84 -3.44 -8.49
N VAL A 79 -5.53 -3.47 -8.28
CA VAL A 79 -4.68 -4.62 -8.66
C VAL A 79 -3.97 -5.29 -7.49
N VAL A 80 -4.03 -4.69 -6.30
CA VAL A 80 -3.41 -5.28 -5.12
C VAL A 80 -4.21 -6.48 -4.63
N GLU A 81 -3.50 -7.53 -4.19
CA GLU A 81 -4.09 -8.71 -3.58
C GLU A 81 -4.53 -8.38 -2.14
N LEU A 82 -5.81 -8.58 -1.83
CA LEU A 82 -6.44 -8.30 -0.53
C LEU A 82 -6.90 -9.58 0.20
N GLY A 83 -6.68 -10.74 -0.42
CA GLY A 83 -7.03 -12.06 0.09
C GLY A 83 -6.54 -13.12 -0.88
N ASP A 84 -6.65 -14.41 -0.53
CA ASP A 84 -6.27 -15.49 -1.44
C ASP A 84 -7.15 -15.47 -2.70
N GLY A 85 -6.56 -15.06 -3.83
CA GLY A 85 -7.28 -14.90 -5.10
C GLY A 85 -8.18 -13.66 -5.18
N ILE A 86 -8.16 -12.76 -4.19
CA ILE A 86 -8.99 -11.55 -4.16
C ILE A 86 -8.12 -10.36 -4.57
N TYR A 87 -8.36 -9.82 -5.77
CA TYR A 87 -7.58 -8.72 -6.34
C TYR A 87 -8.47 -7.50 -6.52
N GLY A 88 -8.01 -6.37 -5.99
CA GLY A 88 -8.70 -5.11 -6.12
C GLY A 88 -9.74 -4.86 -5.03
N ILE A 89 -10.01 -3.58 -4.81
CA ILE A 89 -10.87 -3.12 -3.72
C ILE A 89 -12.34 -3.46 -3.93
N GLU A 90 -12.84 -3.48 -5.17
CA GLU A 90 -14.22 -3.85 -5.48
C GLU A 90 -14.48 -5.32 -5.14
N GLU A 91 -13.65 -6.22 -5.66
CA GLU A 91 -13.75 -7.66 -5.34
C GLU A 91 -13.64 -7.89 -3.83
N ALA A 92 -12.72 -7.22 -3.13
CA ALA A 92 -12.62 -7.34 -1.68
C ALA A 92 -13.88 -6.85 -0.95
N ALA A 93 -14.49 -5.76 -1.41
CA ALA A 93 -15.71 -5.23 -0.82
C ALA A 93 -16.88 -6.21 -0.97
N GLU A 94 -17.06 -6.78 -2.16
CA GLU A 94 -18.11 -7.76 -2.43
C GLU A 94 -17.88 -9.05 -1.63
N ARG A 95 -16.64 -9.55 -1.60
CA ARG A 95 -16.29 -10.83 -0.96
C ARG A 95 -16.37 -10.79 0.56
N TYR A 96 -15.90 -9.70 1.18
CA TYR A 96 -15.88 -9.59 2.63
C TYR A 96 -17.15 -8.90 3.17
N TYR A 97 -17.67 -7.90 2.49
CA TYR A 97 -18.72 -7.04 3.06
C TYR A 97 -20.05 -7.10 2.30
N GLN A 98 -20.12 -7.80 1.16
CA GLN A 98 -21.33 -7.93 0.33
C GLN A 98 -21.91 -6.57 -0.10
N ILE A 99 -21.03 -5.58 -0.29
CA ILE A 99 -21.37 -4.23 -0.69
C ILE A 99 -20.41 -3.75 -1.79
N PRO A 100 -20.83 -2.80 -2.64
CA PRO A 100 -19.90 -2.19 -3.60
C PRO A 100 -18.84 -1.36 -2.86
N ALA A 101 -17.62 -1.23 -3.41
CA ALA A 101 -16.51 -0.58 -2.67
C ALA A 101 -16.80 0.88 -2.29
N LYS A 102 -17.64 1.56 -3.08
CA LYS A 102 -18.09 2.94 -2.79
C LYS A 102 -18.87 3.08 -1.47
N GLN A 103 -19.41 1.97 -0.94
CA GLN A 103 -20.16 1.95 0.32
C GLN A 103 -19.29 1.52 1.51
N LEU A 104 -18.02 1.16 1.29
CA LEU A 104 -17.12 0.80 2.38
C LEU A 104 -17.01 1.96 3.38
N THR A 105 -17.26 1.62 4.64
CA THR A 105 -17.05 2.53 5.75
C THR A 105 -15.55 2.77 5.95
N ARG A 106 -15.23 3.87 6.63
CA ARG A 106 -13.87 4.22 6.99
C ARG A 106 -13.15 3.10 7.77
N SER A 107 -13.89 2.39 8.62
CA SER A 107 -13.38 1.26 9.41
C SER A 107 -13.07 0.05 8.54
N GLU A 108 -13.93 -0.27 7.57
CA GLU A 108 -13.70 -1.39 6.64
C GLU A 108 -12.51 -1.10 5.72
N CYS A 109 -12.41 0.13 5.19
CA CYS A 109 -11.23 0.60 4.46
C CYS A 109 -9.95 0.48 5.30
N ALA A 110 -10.00 0.85 6.59
CA ALA A 110 -8.86 0.73 7.48
C ALA A 110 -8.47 -0.74 7.75
N MET A 111 -9.44 -1.65 7.83
CA MET A 111 -9.20 -3.08 8.00
C MET A 111 -8.52 -3.66 6.75
N LEU A 112 -9.08 -3.41 5.56
CA LEU A 112 -8.51 -3.87 4.29
C LEU A 112 -7.09 -3.32 4.07
N ALA A 113 -6.87 -2.03 4.36
CA ALA A 113 -5.54 -1.43 4.28
C ALA A 113 -4.56 -2.04 5.30
N ALA A 114 -5.03 -2.44 6.48
CA ALA A 114 -4.20 -3.10 7.49
C ALA A 114 -3.72 -4.48 7.05
N MET A 115 -4.48 -5.15 6.17
CA MET A 115 -4.22 -6.50 5.69
C MET A 115 -3.10 -6.60 4.64
N LEU A 116 -2.86 -5.54 3.87
CA LEU A 116 -1.93 -5.51 2.72
C LEU A 116 -0.55 -6.17 2.91
N PRO A 117 0.11 -6.12 4.08
CA PRO A 117 1.39 -6.83 4.26
C PRO A 117 1.31 -8.35 4.24
N PHE A 118 0.14 -8.92 4.55
CA PHE A 118 -0.05 -10.38 4.62
C PHE A 118 -1.48 -10.77 4.19
N PRO A 119 -1.85 -10.49 2.93
CA PRO A 119 -3.25 -10.57 2.48
C PRO A 119 -3.80 -12.00 2.50
N ARG A 120 -2.97 -12.99 2.14
CA ARG A 120 -3.40 -14.40 2.08
C ARG A 120 -3.60 -15.09 3.43
N GLY A 121 -3.00 -14.56 4.49
CA GLY A 121 -3.04 -15.21 5.81
C GLY A 121 -3.67 -14.37 6.90
N TRP A 122 -4.32 -13.26 6.53
CA TRP A 122 -5.17 -12.49 7.42
C TRP A 122 -6.60 -12.50 6.91
N ASP A 123 -7.53 -12.49 7.87
CA ASP A 123 -8.97 -12.50 7.62
C ASP A 123 -9.59 -11.28 8.33
N PRO A 124 -10.33 -10.41 7.62
CA PRO A 124 -10.95 -9.23 8.22
C PRO A 124 -12.10 -9.58 9.17
N HIS A 125 -12.76 -10.73 9.01
CA HIS A 125 -13.84 -11.20 9.88
C HIS A 125 -13.32 -11.91 11.13
N ASN A 126 -12.12 -12.49 11.05
CA ASN A 126 -11.45 -13.09 12.18
C ASN A 126 -10.05 -12.48 12.42
N PRO A 127 -9.97 -11.20 12.83
CA PRO A 127 -8.71 -10.50 12.85
C PRO A 127 -7.83 -10.99 14.00
N SER A 128 -6.67 -11.55 13.64
CA SER A 128 -5.62 -11.92 14.58
C SER A 128 -5.17 -10.72 15.44
N PRO A 129 -4.56 -10.93 16.62
CA PRO A 129 -4.05 -9.82 17.44
C PRO A 129 -3.11 -8.88 16.69
N ARG A 130 -2.30 -9.42 15.75
CA ARG A 130 -1.41 -8.64 14.89
C ARG A 130 -2.19 -7.76 13.91
N LEU A 131 -3.22 -8.31 13.26
CA LEU A 131 -4.08 -7.55 12.36
C LEU A 131 -4.83 -6.45 13.12
N ARG A 132 -5.41 -6.75 14.30
CA ARG A 132 -6.09 -5.76 15.15
C ARG A 132 -5.17 -4.59 15.52
N GLY A 133 -3.94 -4.87 15.93
CA GLY A 133 -2.96 -3.83 16.25
C GLY A 133 -2.65 -2.93 15.05
N ARG A 134 -2.55 -3.50 13.85
CA ARG A 134 -2.36 -2.73 12.61
C ARG A 134 -3.58 -1.92 12.23
N TYR A 135 -4.77 -2.49 12.33
CA TYR A 135 -6.04 -1.79 12.10
C TYR A 135 -6.14 -0.52 12.96
N ILE A 136 -5.84 -0.63 14.27
CA ILE A 136 -5.81 0.52 15.19
C ILE A 136 -4.78 1.55 14.74
N LEU A 137 -3.59 1.12 14.33
CA LEU A 137 -2.55 2.03 13.82
C LEU A 137 -3.00 2.76 12.54
N VAL A 138 -3.65 2.07 11.61
CA VAL A 138 -4.19 2.66 10.38
C VAL A 138 -5.26 3.69 10.73
N LEU A 139 -6.23 3.35 11.58
CA LEU A 139 -7.25 4.30 12.03
C LEU A 139 -6.67 5.54 12.70
N ARG A 140 -5.68 5.37 13.59
CA ARG A 140 -4.98 6.50 14.23
C ARG A 140 -4.33 7.41 13.19
N ARG A 141 -3.70 6.83 12.16
CA ARG A 141 -3.07 7.59 11.07
C ARG A 141 -4.09 8.31 10.19
N MET A 142 -5.24 7.69 9.93
CA MET A 142 -6.33 8.35 9.22
C MET A 142 -6.90 9.50 10.07
N ASN A 143 -7.06 9.33 11.39
CA ASN A 143 -7.58 10.39 12.27
C ASN A 143 -6.63 11.59 12.39
N ALA A 144 -5.33 11.36 12.24
CA ALA A 144 -4.32 12.40 12.34
C ALA A 144 -4.30 13.37 11.14
N GLY A 145 -5.14 13.18 10.12
CA GLY A 145 -5.17 14.05 8.94
C GLY A 145 -4.12 13.64 7.91
N GLY A 146 -4.52 12.84 6.93
CA GLY A 146 -3.64 12.51 5.79
C GLY A 146 -3.51 13.68 4.80
N PRO A 147 -2.46 13.70 3.94
CA PRO A 147 -2.37 14.68 2.84
C PRO A 147 -3.61 14.70 1.94
N ILE A 148 -4.28 13.55 1.75
CA ILE A 148 -5.54 13.44 1.01
C ILE A 148 -6.67 14.22 1.70
N GLU A 149 -6.81 14.06 3.02
CA GLU A 149 -7.87 14.74 3.77
C GLU A 149 -7.66 16.26 3.83
N ARG A 150 -6.40 16.74 3.77
CA ARG A 150 -6.11 18.18 3.62
C ARG A 150 -6.50 18.70 2.23
N LYS A 151 -6.16 17.96 1.17
CA LYS A 151 -6.51 18.31 -0.21
C LYS A 151 -8.02 18.27 -0.53
N LEU A 152 -8.81 17.52 0.26
CA LEU A 152 -10.27 17.45 0.12
C LEU A 152 -11.02 18.48 0.98
N ARG A 153 -10.31 19.16 1.90
CA ARG A 153 -10.86 20.22 2.75
C ARG A 153 -10.59 21.62 2.20
N GLU A 154 -9.75 21.73 1.17
CA GLU A 154 -9.48 22.92 0.35
C GLU A 154 -10.34 22.85 -0.92
#